data_AF-A0A918QHG4-F1
#
_entry.id   AF-A0A918QHG4-F1
#
_cell.length_a   1.000
_cell.length_b   1.000
_cell.length_c   1.000
_cell.angle_alpha   90.00
_cell.angle_beta   90.00
_cell.angle_gamma   90.00
#
_symmetry.space_group_name_H-M   'P 1'
#
loop_
_entity.id
_entity.type
_entity.pdbx_description
1 polymer ?
#
loop_
_entity_poly.entity_id
_entity_poly.type
_entity_poly.pdbx_seq_one_letter_code
_entity_poly.pdbx_strand_id
1 'polypeptide(L)'
;MADQVAALYARLEAFDEMNDIASSEWKKLCLAIANNAPKLASEITASMSPFYIKDKNGKFVEVYAAKMEGVLTKTYADIFSSKLGMALYREHVGEPLPLNGSVFSSHFFNVGASEEFISAVKEICPIVQTLSAGKFEVSGQFKYFLGTNHESLCVAYSQFRGNFSVFSVATSKPEILREALVSAGATELKPGELFSKMPNSK
;
A
#
# COMPACT_ATOMS: atom_id res chain seq x y z
N MET A 1 9.87 -7.08 -6.68
CA MET A 1 9.18 -6.24 -7.67
C MET A 1 7.96 -5.55 -7.07
N ALA A 2 6.93 -6.26 -6.56
CA ALA A 2 5.79 -5.62 -5.89
C ALA A 2 6.21 -4.65 -4.77
N ASP A 3 7.24 -5.00 -4.00
CA ASP A 3 7.74 -4.15 -2.91
C ASP A 3 8.45 -2.88 -3.44
N GLN A 4 9.11 -2.96 -4.60
CA GLN A 4 9.70 -1.79 -5.27
C GLN A 4 8.60 -0.88 -5.84
N VAL A 5 7.53 -1.47 -6.38
CA VAL A 5 6.36 -0.75 -6.88
C VAL A 5 5.65 -0.03 -5.74
N ALA A 6 5.44 -0.69 -4.60
CA ALA A 6 4.88 -0.04 -3.42
C ALA A 6 5.80 1.09 -2.88
N ALA A 7 7.12 0.92 -2.95
CA ALA A 7 8.07 1.96 -2.59
C ALA A 7 8.00 3.20 -3.51
N LEU A 8 7.68 3.01 -4.80
CA LEU A 8 7.35 4.10 -5.72
C LEU A 8 6.05 4.77 -5.29
N TYR A 9 4.99 4.00 -5.03
CA TYR A 9 3.68 4.53 -4.66
C TYR A 9 3.72 5.37 -3.38
N ALA A 10 4.44 4.91 -2.36
CA ALA A 10 4.64 5.64 -1.12
C ALA A 10 5.35 7.01 -1.31
N ARG A 11 6.03 7.21 -2.45
CA ARG A 11 6.77 8.44 -2.77
C ARG A 11 6.11 9.28 -3.87
N LEU A 12 4.92 8.90 -4.33
CA LEU A 12 4.09 9.75 -5.17
C LEU A 12 3.53 10.89 -4.31
N GLU A 13 4.39 11.84 -3.93
CA GLU A 13 4.00 12.96 -3.09
C GLU A 13 3.10 13.93 -3.86
N ALA A 14 2.05 14.40 -3.19
CA ALA A 14 1.33 15.58 -3.60
C ALA A 14 2.19 16.80 -3.23
N PHE A 15 3.15 17.14 -4.10
CA PHE A 15 3.91 18.38 -4.05
C PHE A 15 4.54 18.73 -2.71
N ASP A 16 5.79 18.31 -2.54
CA ASP A 16 6.75 19.16 -1.88
C ASP A 16 7.91 19.44 -2.83
N GLU A 17 8.63 20.54 -2.60
CA GLU A 17 9.86 20.84 -3.35
C GLU A 17 10.83 19.67 -3.13
N MET A 18 10.89 18.76 -4.10
CA MET A 18 11.85 17.66 -4.06
C MET A 18 13.25 18.28 -3.98
N ASN A 19 13.87 18.20 -2.81
CA ASN A 19 15.29 18.51 -2.69
C ASN A 19 16.10 17.55 -3.58
N ASP A 20 17.35 17.90 -3.88
CA ASP A 20 18.18 17.13 -4.83
C ASP A 20 18.29 15.64 -4.46
N ILE A 21 18.26 15.33 -3.17
CA ILE A 21 18.32 13.95 -2.65
C ILE A 21 17.04 13.20 -2.99
N ALA A 22 15.87 13.75 -2.66
CA ALA A 22 14.56 13.16 -3.00
C ALA A 22 14.40 12.99 -4.52
N SER A 23 14.84 13.97 -5.30
CA SER A 23 14.85 13.91 -6.77
C SER A 23 15.71 12.76 -7.29
N SER A 24 16.89 12.54 -6.72
CA SER A 24 17.79 11.46 -7.12
C SER A 24 17.25 10.07 -6.78
N GLU A 25 16.63 9.90 -5.60
CA GLU A 25 16.01 8.63 -5.19
C GLU A 25 14.80 8.29 -6.03
N TRP A 26 13.96 9.28 -6.32
CA TRP A 26 12.82 9.13 -7.21
C TRP A 26 13.23 8.66 -8.60
N LYS A 27 14.23 9.32 -9.19
CA LYS A 27 14.77 8.91 -10.50
C LYS A 27 15.28 7.46 -10.48
N LYS A 28 15.97 7.05 -9.41
CA LYS A 28 16.42 5.65 -9.24
C LYS A 28 15.25 4.68 -9.18
N LEU A 29 14.17 5.02 -8.48
CA LEU A 29 12.96 4.18 -8.40
C LEU A 29 12.26 4.10 -9.75
N CYS A 30 12.06 5.22 -10.45
CA CYS A 30 11.49 5.23 -11.80
C CYS A 30 12.30 4.37 -12.77
N LEU A 31 13.63 4.50 -12.76
CA LEU A 31 14.52 3.68 -13.59
C LEU A 31 14.44 2.19 -13.23
N ALA A 32 14.43 1.86 -11.94
CA ALA A 32 14.30 0.49 -11.48
C ALA A 32 12.96 -0.14 -11.93
N ILE A 33 11.87 0.62 -11.88
CA ILE A 33 10.55 0.14 -12.33
C ILE A 33 10.49 0.03 -13.85
N ALA A 34 11.02 1.00 -14.60
CA ALA A 34 11.11 0.90 -16.05
C ALA A 34 11.90 -0.33 -16.51
N ASN A 35 12.96 -0.69 -15.79
CA ASN A 35 13.79 -1.86 -16.10
C ASN A 35 13.13 -3.19 -15.71
N ASN A 36 12.48 -3.26 -14.55
CA ASN A 36 11.98 -4.53 -14.00
C ASN A 36 10.49 -4.79 -14.32
N ALA A 37 9.72 -3.73 -14.57
CA ALA A 37 8.28 -3.78 -14.86
C ALA A 37 7.93 -2.75 -15.96
N PRO A 38 8.49 -2.86 -17.18
CA PRO A 38 8.32 -1.86 -18.24
C PRO A 38 6.85 -1.61 -18.61
N LYS A 39 6.02 -2.66 -18.61
CA LYS A 39 4.57 -2.54 -18.88
C LYS A 39 3.84 -1.71 -17.82
N LEU A 40 4.26 -1.79 -16.55
CA LEU A 40 3.71 -0.93 -15.49
C LEU A 40 4.12 0.52 -15.71
N ALA A 41 5.39 0.77 -16.08
CA ALA A 41 5.84 2.12 -16.40
C ALA A 41 5.01 2.73 -17.54
N SER A 42 4.78 1.96 -18.61
CA SER A 42 3.90 2.38 -19.71
C SER A 42 2.46 2.63 -19.26
N GLU A 43 1.90 1.78 -18.39
CA GLU A 43 0.54 1.95 -17.85
C GLU A 43 0.40 3.25 -17.05
N ILE A 44 1.37 3.55 -16.17
CA ILE A 44 1.38 4.79 -15.38
C ILE A 44 1.56 6.00 -16.29
N THR A 45 2.53 5.99 -17.20
CA THR A 45 2.78 7.13 -18.09
C THR A 45 1.61 7.41 -19.02
N ALA A 46 0.93 6.37 -19.52
CA ALA A 46 -0.24 6.54 -20.38
C ALA A 46 -1.43 7.21 -19.66
N SER A 47 -1.49 7.15 -18.33
CA SER A 47 -2.54 7.78 -17.53
C SER A 47 -2.16 9.16 -16.98
N MET A 48 -0.94 9.65 -17.27
CA MET A 48 -0.48 10.95 -16.80
C MET A 48 -1.14 12.08 -17.58
N SER A 49 -1.68 13.06 -16.85
CA SER A 49 -2.26 14.27 -17.41
C SER A 49 -1.74 15.51 -16.68
N PRO A 50 -1.53 16.63 -17.39
CA PRO A 50 -1.08 17.86 -16.76
C PRO A 50 -2.18 18.46 -15.88
N PHE A 51 -1.78 19.06 -14.77
CA PHE A 51 -2.61 19.83 -13.85
C PHE A 51 -1.81 21.03 -13.32
N TYR A 52 -2.49 22.12 -13.00
CA TYR A 52 -1.84 23.31 -12.46
C TYR A 52 -2.20 23.49 -11.00
N ILE A 53 -1.19 23.64 -10.14
CA ILE A 53 -1.40 24.05 -8.75
C ILE A 53 -0.72 25.38 -8.48
N LYS A 54 -1.09 26.03 -7.39
CA LYS A 54 -0.33 27.17 -6.86
C LYS A 54 0.84 26.68 -6.03
N ASP A 55 2.04 27.19 -6.32
CA ASP A 55 3.21 27.02 -5.46
C ASP A 55 3.10 27.88 -4.18
N LYS A 56 4.10 27.78 -3.30
CA LYS A 56 4.20 28.57 -2.06
C LYS A 56 4.20 30.10 -2.27
N ASN A 57 4.50 30.56 -3.48
CA ASN A 57 4.52 31.97 -3.87
C ASN A 57 3.23 32.38 -4.61
N GLY A 58 2.25 31.49 -4.73
CA GLY A 58 0.98 31.72 -5.43
C GLY A 58 1.06 31.64 -6.96
N LYS A 59 2.19 31.21 -7.53
CA LYS A 59 2.37 31.02 -8.98
C LYS A 59 1.81 29.67 -9.40
N PHE A 60 1.12 29.63 -10.53
CA PHE A 60 0.72 28.36 -11.13
C PHE A 60 1.94 27.62 -11.69
N VAL A 61 2.14 26.41 -11.19
CA VAL A 61 3.14 25.45 -11.67
C VAL A 61 2.45 24.24 -12.27
N GLU A 62 2.95 23.78 -13.42
CA GLU A 62 2.46 22.58 -14.07
C GLU A 62 3.02 21.34 -13.37
N VAL A 63 2.16 20.35 -13.17
CA VAL A 63 2.54 18.99 -12.79
C VAL A 63 1.76 17.95 -13.54
N TYR A 64 2.14 16.70 -13.32
CA TYR A 64 1.47 15.55 -13.86
C TYR A 64 0.83 14.74 -12.75
N ALA A 65 -0.46 14.47 -12.89
CA ALA A 65 -1.17 13.49 -12.09
C ALA A 65 -1.34 12.21 -12.90
N ALA A 66 -1.04 11.06 -12.32
CA ALA A 66 -1.28 9.75 -12.91
C ALA A 66 -2.55 9.14 -12.30
N LYS A 67 -3.43 8.57 -13.14
CA LYS A 67 -4.53 7.74 -12.64
C LYS A 67 -4.00 6.34 -12.33
N MET A 68 -4.03 5.97 -11.06
CA MET A 68 -3.50 4.69 -10.55
C MET A 68 -4.55 3.57 -10.61
N GLU A 69 -5.29 3.49 -11.72
CA GLU A 69 -6.45 2.58 -11.90
C GLU A 69 -6.15 1.41 -12.83
N GLY A 70 -4.91 1.31 -13.31
CA GLY A 70 -4.50 0.29 -14.25
C GLY A 70 -4.42 -1.11 -13.63
N VAL A 71 -4.50 -2.14 -14.48
CA VAL A 71 -4.56 -3.55 -14.06
C VAL A 71 -3.25 -3.97 -13.39
N LEU A 72 -2.10 -3.56 -13.95
CA LEU A 72 -0.79 -3.88 -13.36
C LEU A 72 -0.60 -3.12 -12.05
N THR A 73 -1.02 -1.86 -12.02
CA THR A 73 -0.98 -1.00 -10.84
C THR A 73 -1.71 -1.66 -9.68
N LYS A 74 -2.97 -2.05 -9.91
CA LYS A 74 -3.80 -2.78 -8.95
C LYS A 74 -3.15 -4.10 -8.54
N THR A 75 -2.67 -4.90 -9.50
CA THR A 75 -2.08 -6.22 -9.22
C THR A 75 -0.87 -6.13 -8.31
N TYR A 76 0.07 -5.21 -8.57
CA TYR A 76 1.23 -5.02 -7.70
C TYR A 76 0.84 -4.50 -6.32
N ALA A 77 -0.14 -3.61 -6.23
CA ALA A 77 -0.66 -3.10 -4.97
C ALA A 77 -1.34 -4.21 -4.14
N ASP A 78 -2.14 -5.08 -4.77
CA ASP A 78 -2.79 -6.23 -4.11
C ASP A 78 -1.76 -7.22 -3.57
N ILE A 79 -0.72 -7.54 -4.36
CA ILE A 79 0.35 -8.45 -3.94
C ILE A 79 1.10 -7.87 -2.75
N PHE A 80 1.49 -6.60 -2.81
CA PHE A 80 2.18 -5.95 -1.70
C PHE A 80 1.31 -5.89 -0.45
N SER A 81 0.04 -5.49 -0.60
CA SER A 81 -0.92 -5.39 0.50
C SER A 81 -1.14 -6.75 1.19
N SER A 82 -1.19 -7.82 0.39
CA SER A 82 -1.33 -9.18 0.89
C SER A 82 -0.08 -9.64 1.65
N LYS A 83 1.11 -9.38 1.12
CA LYS A 83 2.38 -9.66 1.83
C LYS A 83 2.47 -8.90 3.15
N LEU A 84 2.07 -7.62 3.16
CA LEU A 84 2.05 -6.79 4.35
C LEU A 84 1.10 -7.38 5.40
N GLY A 85 -0.11 -7.76 5.02
CA GLY A 85 -1.07 -8.41 5.91
C GLY A 85 -0.54 -9.73 6.48
N MET A 86 0.13 -10.56 5.67
CA MET A 86 0.77 -11.79 6.15
C MET A 86 1.91 -11.52 7.13
N ALA A 87 2.72 -10.49 6.88
CA ALA A 87 3.82 -10.10 7.76
C ALA A 87 3.29 -9.58 9.10
N LEU A 88 2.28 -8.71 9.09
CA LEU A 88 1.64 -8.20 10.30
C LEU A 88 0.89 -9.29 11.06
N TYR A 89 0.31 -10.28 10.37
CA TYR A 89 -0.24 -11.45 11.02
C TYR A 89 0.83 -12.22 11.77
N ARG A 90 1.95 -12.56 11.12
CA ARG A 90 3.07 -13.28 11.77
C ARG A 90 3.64 -12.50 12.96
N GLU A 91 3.77 -11.18 12.84
CA GLU A 91 4.25 -10.33 13.92
C GLU A 91 3.32 -10.37 15.15
N HIS A 92 2.01 -10.24 14.94
CA HIS A 92 1.05 -10.03 16.06
C HIS A 92 0.37 -11.28 16.57
N VAL A 93 0.26 -12.32 15.74
CA VAL A 93 -0.26 -13.65 16.12
C VAL A 93 0.90 -14.57 16.53
N GLY A 94 2.12 -14.28 16.10
CA GLY A 94 3.30 -15.08 16.43
C GLY A 94 3.48 -16.32 15.55
N GLU A 95 2.51 -16.69 14.72
CA GLU A 95 2.55 -17.83 13.78
C GLU A 95 2.36 -17.42 12.32
N PRO A 96 2.92 -18.14 11.32
CA PRO A 96 2.68 -17.81 9.93
C PRO A 96 1.21 -18.05 9.61
N LEU A 97 0.65 -17.22 8.72
CA LEU A 97 -0.71 -17.43 8.25
C LEU A 97 -0.81 -18.84 7.61
N PRO A 98 -1.73 -19.70 8.05
CA PRO A 98 -1.81 -21.06 7.54
C PRO A 98 -2.28 -21.06 6.08
N LEU A 99 -1.99 -22.13 5.34
CA LEU A 99 -2.28 -22.21 3.89
C LEU A 99 -3.77 -22.08 3.54
N ASN A 100 -4.66 -22.43 4.47
CA ASN A 100 -6.11 -22.27 4.35
C ASN A 100 -6.60 -20.88 4.79
N GLY A 101 -5.73 -20.05 5.38
CA GLY A 101 -6.01 -18.66 5.73
C GLY A 101 -5.97 -17.74 4.52
N SER A 102 -6.47 -16.52 4.71
CA SER A 102 -6.50 -15.49 3.67
C SER A 102 -6.13 -14.12 4.22
N VAL A 103 -5.60 -13.28 3.33
CA VAL A 103 -5.56 -11.83 3.52
C VAL A 103 -6.60 -11.19 2.61
N PHE A 104 -7.45 -10.36 3.20
CA PHE A 104 -8.35 -9.46 2.49
C PHE A 104 -7.74 -8.07 2.55
N SER A 105 -7.62 -7.39 1.42
CA SER A 105 -6.99 -6.06 1.41
C SER A 105 -7.63 -5.07 0.44
N SER A 106 -7.57 -3.81 0.84
CA SER A 106 -7.91 -2.64 0.02
C SER A 106 -6.76 -1.64 0.14
N HIS A 107 -6.44 -0.96 -0.95
CA HIS A 107 -5.35 0.00 -0.98
C HIS A 107 -5.83 1.35 -1.50
N PHE A 108 -5.17 2.40 -1.03
CA PHE A 108 -5.55 3.78 -1.26
C PHE A 108 -4.30 4.59 -1.61
N PHE A 109 -4.39 5.40 -2.67
CA PHE A 109 -3.39 6.41 -3.01
C PHE A 109 -3.77 7.76 -2.38
N ASN A 110 -3.07 8.85 -2.74
CA ASN A 110 -3.13 10.20 -2.16
C ASN A 110 -4.53 10.79 -1.83
N VAL A 111 -5.60 10.28 -2.45
CA VAL A 111 -6.98 10.77 -2.28
C VAL A 111 -7.97 9.68 -1.82
N GLY A 112 -7.49 8.47 -1.50
CA GLY A 112 -8.33 7.27 -1.58
C GLY A 112 -9.14 6.87 -0.34
N ALA A 113 -8.74 7.26 0.87
CA ALA A 113 -9.47 6.87 2.09
C ALA A 113 -10.26 8.06 2.65
N SER A 114 -11.57 7.89 2.84
CA SER A 114 -12.41 8.94 3.44
C SER A 114 -12.09 9.12 4.92
N GLU A 115 -12.31 10.33 5.46
CA GLU A 115 -12.08 10.60 6.89
C GLU A 115 -12.97 9.74 7.79
N GLU A 116 -14.18 9.43 7.33
CA GLU A 116 -15.13 8.53 8.01
C GLU A 116 -14.57 7.11 8.07
N PHE A 117 -14.01 6.61 6.95
CA PHE A 117 -13.38 5.30 6.93
C PHE A 117 -12.18 5.25 7.88
N ILE A 118 -11.32 6.27 7.85
CA ILE A 118 -10.14 6.34 8.73
C ILE A 118 -10.57 6.40 10.20
N SER A 119 -11.63 7.14 10.53
CA SER A 119 -12.16 7.21 11.90
C SER A 119 -12.73 5.88 12.36
N ALA A 120 -13.56 5.22 11.53
CA ALA A 120 -14.10 3.91 11.83
C ALA A 120 -12.98 2.86 12.03
N VAL A 121 -11.94 2.91 11.19
CA VAL A 121 -10.75 2.07 11.35
C VAL A 121 -10.05 2.30 12.69
N LYS A 122 -9.89 3.55 13.14
CA LYS A 122 -9.26 3.85 14.43
C LYS A 122 -10.05 3.33 15.62
N GLU A 123 -11.38 3.28 15.52
CA GLU A 123 -12.24 2.71 16.57
C GLU A 123 -12.02 1.21 16.73
N ILE A 124 -11.86 0.47 15.62
CA ILE A 124 -11.61 -0.98 15.65
C ILE A 124 -10.13 -1.35 15.83
N CYS A 125 -9.21 -0.44 15.50
CA CYS A 125 -7.77 -0.62 15.55
C CYS A 125 -7.11 0.47 16.41
N PRO A 126 -7.26 0.41 17.75
CA PRO A 126 -6.80 1.50 18.62
C PRO A 126 -5.27 1.52 18.81
N ILE A 127 -4.58 0.41 18.52
CA ILE A 127 -3.15 0.29 18.77
C ILE A 127 -2.38 0.92 17.60
N VAL A 128 -1.53 1.92 17.87
CA VAL A 128 -0.67 2.54 16.86
C VAL A 128 0.75 2.01 17.00
N GLN A 129 1.33 1.55 15.90
CA GLN A 129 2.70 1.05 15.87
C GLN A 129 3.46 1.56 14.63
N THR A 130 4.78 1.45 14.69
CA THR A 130 5.72 1.73 13.60
C THR A 130 6.86 0.71 13.66
N LEU A 131 7.67 0.64 12.61
CA LEU A 131 8.89 -0.14 12.64
C LEU A 131 9.92 0.55 13.52
N SER A 132 10.45 -0.18 14.49
CA SER A 132 11.54 0.26 15.36
C SER A 132 12.68 -0.76 15.36
N ALA A 133 13.90 -0.25 15.36
CA ALA A 133 15.13 -1.02 15.50
C ALA A 133 15.97 -0.39 16.62
N GLY A 134 15.80 -0.91 17.85
CA GLY A 134 16.38 -0.31 19.04
C GLY A 134 15.77 1.07 19.33
N LYS A 135 16.60 2.13 19.31
CA LYS A 135 16.14 3.52 19.53
C LYS A 135 15.67 4.23 18.25
N PHE A 136 15.88 3.61 17.09
CA PHE A 136 15.50 4.20 15.81
C PHE A 136 14.09 3.76 15.45
N GLU A 137 13.21 4.71 15.14
CA GLU A 137 11.88 4.45 14.62
C GLU A 137 11.66 5.23 13.31
N VAL A 138 10.76 4.72 12.46
CA VAL A 138 10.45 5.32 11.16
C VAL A 138 8.99 5.78 11.08
N SER A 139 8.45 6.33 12.18
CA SER A 139 7.06 6.78 12.29
C SER A 139 6.63 7.78 11.21
N GLY A 140 7.57 8.61 10.71
CA GLY A 140 7.34 9.50 9.58
C GLY A 140 7.25 8.82 8.20
N GLN A 141 7.73 7.58 8.06
CA GLN A 141 7.73 6.84 6.79
C GLN A 141 6.73 5.69 6.77
N PHE A 142 6.51 5.04 7.91
CA PHE A 142 5.59 3.91 8.05
C PHE A 142 4.96 3.92 9.43
N LYS A 143 3.65 3.78 9.46
CA LYS A 143 2.88 3.56 10.70
C LYS A 143 1.66 2.72 10.38
N TYR A 144 1.14 2.01 11.38
CA TYR A 144 -0.10 1.28 11.22
C TYR A 144 -0.95 1.30 12.49
N PHE A 145 -2.25 1.27 12.28
CA PHE A 145 -3.27 1.01 13.30
C PHE A 145 -3.55 -0.48 13.31
N LEU A 146 -3.68 -1.08 14.49
CA LEU A 146 -3.81 -2.52 14.67
C LEU A 146 -4.99 -2.86 15.59
N GLY A 147 -5.75 -3.88 15.17
CA GLY A 147 -6.69 -4.64 15.98
C GLY A 147 -6.42 -6.14 15.78
N THR A 148 -6.20 -6.89 16.84
CA THR A 148 -5.85 -8.31 16.76
C THR A 148 -6.42 -9.07 17.95
N ASN A 149 -6.74 -10.35 17.76
CA ASN A 149 -7.05 -11.26 18.87
C ASN A 149 -5.85 -12.12 19.29
N HIS A 150 -4.67 -11.89 18.70
CA HIS A 150 -3.43 -12.63 18.94
C HIS A 150 -3.50 -14.15 18.67
N GLU A 151 -4.55 -14.64 18.02
CA GLU A 151 -4.78 -16.08 17.80
C GLU A 151 -5.05 -16.40 16.33
N SER A 152 -5.99 -15.68 15.72
CA SER A 152 -6.54 -16.05 14.42
C SER A 152 -6.82 -14.88 13.50
N LEU A 153 -6.74 -13.64 13.98
CA LEU A 153 -7.17 -12.45 13.26
C LEU A 153 -6.21 -11.28 13.52
N CYS A 154 -5.77 -10.64 12.45
CA CYS A 154 -5.01 -9.39 12.46
C CYS A 154 -5.67 -8.42 11.47
N VAL A 155 -6.16 -7.29 11.98
CA VAL A 155 -6.71 -6.17 11.21
C VAL A 155 -5.71 -5.03 11.31
N ALA A 156 -5.32 -4.47 10.17
CA ALA A 156 -4.38 -3.37 10.15
C ALA A 156 -4.72 -2.33 9.09
N TYR A 157 -4.55 -1.07 9.45
CA TYR A 157 -4.51 0.04 8.51
C TYR A 157 -3.13 0.67 8.51
N SER A 158 -2.38 0.38 7.46
CA SER A 158 -0.99 0.79 7.28
C SER A 158 -0.89 2.01 6.39
N GLN A 159 -0.03 2.96 6.75
CA GLN A 159 0.24 4.18 5.99
C GLN A 159 1.73 4.31 5.70
N PHE A 160 2.06 4.57 4.44
CA PHE A 160 3.41 4.78 3.93
C PHE A 160 3.55 6.22 3.44
N ARG A 161 4.28 7.04 4.21
CA ARG A 161 4.52 8.47 3.93
C ARG A 161 3.25 9.29 3.63
N GLY A 162 2.07 8.82 4.07
CA GLY A 162 0.77 9.43 3.78
C GLY A 162 0.23 9.23 2.35
N ASN A 163 1.06 8.81 1.40
CA ASN A 163 0.69 8.74 -0.03
C ASN A 163 0.11 7.38 -0.45
N PHE A 164 0.48 6.33 0.30
CA PHE A 164 -0.02 4.98 0.04
C PHE A 164 -0.48 4.36 1.35
N SER A 165 -1.73 3.91 1.38
CA SER A 165 -2.32 3.27 2.55
C SER A 165 -2.91 1.92 2.18
N VAL A 166 -2.86 0.98 3.12
CA VAL A 166 -3.36 -0.38 2.97
C VAL A 166 -4.24 -0.71 4.17
N PHE A 167 -5.50 -1.03 3.91
CA PHE A 167 -6.35 -1.72 4.86
C PHE A 167 -6.22 -3.23 4.60
N SER A 168 -5.94 -4.00 5.65
CA SER A 168 -5.75 -5.44 5.55
C SER A 168 -6.41 -6.18 6.70
N VAL A 169 -7.00 -7.32 6.40
CA VAL A 169 -7.55 -8.29 7.36
C VAL A 169 -6.92 -9.65 7.03
N ALA A 170 -6.02 -10.11 7.87
CA ALA A 170 -5.40 -11.42 7.77
C ALA A 170 -6.05 -12.37 8.80
N THR A 171 -6.53 -13.53 8.35
CA THR A 171 -7.23 -14.47 9.23
C THR A 171 -6.99 -15.94 8.86
N SER A 172 -6.86 -16.80 9.87
CA SER A 172 -6.81 -18.26 9.69
C SER A 172 -8.19 -18.89 9.49
N LYS A 173 -9.27 -18.12 9.67
CA LYS A 173 -10.68 -18.52 9.51
C LYS A 173 -11.40 -17.60 8.51
N PRO A 174 -11.00 -17.60 7.23
CA PRO A 174 -11.48 -16.63 6.26
C PRO A 174 -12.98 -16.75 5.95
N GLU A 175 -13.57 -17.93 6.11
CA GLU A 175 -15.00 -18.18 5.90
C GLU A 175 -15.92 -17.28 6.76
N ILE A 176 -15.46 -16.83 7.93
CA ILE A 176 -16.25 -15.98 8.84
C ILE A 176 -16.43 -14.57 8.27
N LEU A 177 -15.43 -14.05 7.55
CA LEU A 177 -15.38 -12.65 7.12
C LEU A 177 -15.45 -12.47 5.60
N ARG A 178 -15.29 -13.56 4.84
CA ARG A 178 -15.15 -13.52 3.37
C ARG A 178 -16.29 -12.78 2.69
N GLU A 179 -17.53 -13.13 2.99
CA GLU A 179 -18.69 -12.52 2.33
C GLU A 179 -18.73 -11.00 2.55
N ALA A 180 -18.57 -10.56 3.80
CA ALA A 180 -18.58 -9.15 4.15
C ALA A 180 -17.44 -8.37 3.47
N LEU A 181 -16.21 -8.91 3.51
CA LEU A 181 -15.02 -8.22 3.00
C LEU A 181 -14.98 -8.19 1.47
N VAL A 182 -15.33 -9.29 0.81
CA VAL A 182 -15.38 -9.36 -0.66
C VAL A 182 -16.50 -8.48 -1.21
N SER A 183 -17.67 -8.46 -0.55
CA SER A 183 -18.78 -7.57 -0.94
C SER A 183 -18.44 -6.09 -0.76
N ALA A 184 -17.55 -5.77 0.19
CA ALA A 184 -16.98 -4.44 0.37
C ALA A 184 -15.84 -4.11 -0.62
N GLY A 185 -15.54 -4.99 -1.57
CA GLY A 185 -14.54 -4.78 -2.62
C GLY A 185 -13.10 -5.14 -2.22
N ALA A 186 -12.89 -5.78 -1.07
CA ALA A 186 -11.55 -6.23 -0.68
C ALA A 186 -11.07 -7.37 -1.58
N THR A 187 -9.79 -7.33 -1.95
CA THR A 187 -9.15 -8.42 -2.69
C THR A 187 -8.72 -9.51 -1.72
N GLU A 188 -9.22 -10.74 -1.91
CA GLU A 188 -8.77 -11.93 -1.18
C GLU A 188 -7.54 -12.54 -1.85
N LEU A 189 -6.53 -12.89 -1.06
CA LEU A 189 -5.35 -13.62 -1.49
C LEU A 189 -4.89 -14.61 -0.42
N LYS A 190 -4.60 -15.85 -0.83
CA LYS A 190 -4.06 -16.90 0.05
C LYS A 190 -2.54 -16.97 -0.01
N PRO A 191 -1.84 -17.46 1.04
CA PRO A 191 -0.38 -17.61 1.03
C PRO A 191 0.19 -18.28 -0.24
N GLY A 192 -0.48 -19.32 -0.76
CA GLY A 192 -0.06 -20.04 -1.97
C GLY A 192 -0.28 -19.32 -3.31
N GLU A 193 -1.01 -18.20 -3.33
CA GLU A 193 -1.45 -17.53 -4.56
C GLU A 193 -0.56 -16.34 -4.97
N LEU A 194 0.38 -15.92 -4.10
CA LEU A 194 1.23 -14.75 -4.37
C LEU A 194 2.03 -14.89 -5.67
N PHE A 195 2.61 -16.07 -5.92
CA PHE A 195 3.43 -16.32 -7.10
C PHE A 195 2.62 -16.38 -8.39
N SER A 196 1.40 -16.94 -8.35
CA SER A 196 0.55 -17.05 -9.54
C SER A 196 -0.06 -15.69 -9.94
N LYS A 197 -0.14 -14.74 -9.01
CA LYS A 197 -0.64 -13.38 -9.25
C LYS A 197 0.42 -12.41 -9.76
N MET A 198 1.71 -12.74 -9.62
CA MET A 198 2.79 -11.87 -10.09
C MET A 198 2.71 -11.68 -11.61
N PRO A 199 2.67 -10.43 -12.11
CA PRO A 199 2.67 -10.18 -13.54
C PRO A 199 3.91 -10.76 -14.21
N ASN A 200 3.74 -11.41 -15.36
CA ASN A 200 4.87 -11.87 -16.16
C ASN A 200 5.68 -10.65 -16.63
N SER A 201 6.94 -10.57 -16.19
CA SER A 201 7.84 -9.45 -16.46
C SER A 201 8.53 -9.52 -17.84
N LYS A 202 7.88 -10.16 -18.84
CA LYS A 202 8.36 -10.22 -20.23
C LYS A 202 7.39 -9.49 -21.14
#